data_AF-A0A2W4KEC7-F1
#
_entry.id   AF-A0A2W4KEC7-F1
#
_cell.length_a   1.000
_cell.length_b   1.000
_cell.length_c   1.000
_cell.angle_alpha   90.00
_cell.angle_beta   90.00
_cell.angle_gamma   90.00
#
_symmetry.space_group_name_H-M   'P 1'
#
loop_
_entity.id
_entity.type
_entity.pdbx_description
1 polymer ?
#
loop_
_entity_poly.entity_id
_entity_poly.type
_entity_poly.pdbx_seq_one_letter_code
_entity_poly.pdbx_strand_id
1 'polypeptide(L)'
;MPDIYQHGGFEEIVLYALGTVVLIICGGCVYAFFRAIFLFIFSKGDEKEIKAAWSSIRYMILGLFFTVMLLFISPTLLKFMNVQGADKYTPKAIFTYMGKILSKIGSLGNIIKESQKTNEYNGTLYYNFGSETNSSL
;
A
#
# COMPACT_ATOMS: atom_id res chain seq x y z
N MET A 1 19.44 -3.58 -25.29
CA MET A 1 18.51 -3.28 -24.19
C MET A 1 19.32 -3.38 -22.91
N PRO A 2 19.56 -2.30 -22.15
CA PRO A 2 20.49 -2.38 -21.03
C PRO A 2 19.83 -3.03 -19.81
N ASP A 3 20.56 -3.98 -19.23
CA ASP A 3 20.17 -4.97 -18.24
C ASP A 3 19.68 -4.37 -16.92
N ILE A 4 18.43 -4.66 -16.58
CA ILE A 4 17.76 -4.24 -15.33
C ILE A 4 18.05 -5.24 -14.17
N TYR A 5 18.89 -6.26 -14.38
CA TYR A 5 18.99 -7.42 -13.49
C TYR A 5 20.27 -7.52 -12.64
N GLN A 6 21.14 -6.52 -12.62
CA GLN A 6 22.18 -6.41 -11.59
C GLN A 6 21.88 -5.24 -10.65
N HIS A 7 21.02 -5.50 -9.67
CA HIS A 7 20.98 -4.75 -8.42
C HIS A 7 21.80 -5.52 -7.39
N GLY A 8 22.79 -4.88 -6.78
CA GLY A 8 23.35 -5.39 -5.53
C GLY A 8 22.25 -5.39 -4.46
N GLY A 9 22.25 -6.35 -3.54
CA GLY A 9 21.18 -6.47 -2.53
C GLY A 9 20.91 -5.17 -1.75
N PHE A 10 21.91 -4.31 -1.57
CA PHE A 10 21.77 -3.01 -0.92
C PHE A 10 20.92 -2.00 -1.71
N GLU A 11 21.06 -1.95 -3.04
CA GLU A 11 20.29 -1.05 -3.92
C GLU A 11 18.79 -1.38 -3.88
N GLU A 12 18.47 -2.67 -3.92
CA GLU A 12 17.10 -3.16 -3.85
C GLU A 12 16.45 -2.80 -2.51
N ILE A 13 17.16 -2.96 -1.39
CA ILE A 13 16.65 -2.60 -0.06
C ILE A 13 16.30 -1.12 0.03
N VAL A 14 17.14 -0.23 -0.51
CA VAL A 14 16.90 1.22 -0.52
C VAL A 14 15.67 1.57 -1.36
N LEU A 15 15.48 0.92 -2.51
CA LEU A 15 14.31 1.10 -3.37
C LEU A 15 13.02 0.61 -2.70
N TYR A 16 13.06 -0.53 -1.98
CA TYR A 16 11.93 -0.99 -1.18
C TYR A 16 11.61 -0.04 -0.02
N ALA A 17 12.63 0.50 0.67
CA ALA A 17 12.43 1.45 1.75
C ALA A 17 11.77 2.74 1.24
N LEU A 18 12.28 3.32 0.14
CA LEU A 18 11.68 4.50 -0.49
C LEU A 18 10.27 4.24 -1.01
N GLY A 19 10.05 3.11 -1.68
CA GLY A 19 8.73 2.71 -2.15
C GLY A 19 7.73 2.56 -1.01
N THR A 20 8.17 2.05 0.15
CA THR A 20 7.33 1.92 1.35
C THR A 20 6.98 3.28 1.96
N VAL A 21 7.96 4.21 2.06
CA VAL A 21 7.71 5.57 2.55
C VAL A 21 6.69 6.29 1.65
N VAL A 22 6.88 6.22 0.34
CA VAL A 22 5.95 6.81 -0.63
C VAL A 22 4.55 6.17 -0.50
N LEU A 23 4.47 4.85 -0.30
CA LEU A 23 3.21 4.15 -0.07
C LEU A 23 2.47 4.66 1.16
N ILE A 24 3.16 4.86 2.28
CA ILE A 24 2.56 5.35 3.52
C ILE A 24 1.98 6.76 3.29
N ILE A 25 2.73 7.63 2.60
CA ILE A 25 2.26 8.98 2.30
C ILE A 25 1.05 8.94 1.35
N CYS A 26 1.11 8.15 0.27
CA CYS A 26 0.00 7.97 -0.65
C CYS A 26 -1.24 7.39 0.05
N GLY A 27 -1.08 6.39 0.92
CA GLY A 27 -2.15 5.84 1.74
C GLY A 27 -2.77 6.88 2.68
N GLY A 28 -1.93 7.72 3.31
CA GLY A 28 -2.37 8.84 4.13
C GLY A 28 -3.19 9.88 3.35
N CYS A 29 -2.78 10.21 2.11
CA CYS A 29 -3.54 11.09 1.22
C CYS A 29 -4.92 10.50 0.87
N VAL A 30 -4.97 9.22 0.53
CA VAL A 30 -6.22 8.51 0.21
C VAL A 30 -7.14 8.47 1.43
N TYR A 31 -6.61 8.19 2.62
CA TYR A 31 -7.37 8.23 3.87
C TYR A 31 -7.95 9.62 4.16
N ALA A 32 -7.14 10.68 4.04
CA ALA A 32 -7.59 12.06 4.21
C ALA A 32 -8.70 12.43 3.21
N PHE A 33 -8.61 11.93 1.97
CA PHE A 33 -9.61 12.13 0.93
C PHE A 33 -10.94 11.45 1.27
N PHE A 34 -10.93 10.16 1.63
CA PHE A 34 -12.15 9.46 2.03
C PHE A 34 -12.76 10.07 3.29
N ARG A 35 -11.95 10.46 4.28
CA ARG A 35 -12.42 11.16 5.48
C ARG A 35 -13.11 12.49 5.13
N ALA A 36 -12.55 13.25 4.18
CA ALA A 36 -13.15 14.50 3.71
C ALA A 36 -14.52 14.27 3.06
N ILE A 37 -14.64 13.25 2.20
CA ILE A 37 -15.90 12.89 1.53
C ILE A 37 -16.95 12.46 2.55
N PHE A 38 -16.58 11.61 3.52
CA PHE A 38 -17.48 11.17 4.58
C PHE A 38 -18.01 12.37 5.39
N LEU A 39 -17.12 13.25 5.86
CA LEU A 39 -17.51 14.47 6.57
C LEU A 39 -18.40 15.39 5.72
N PHE A 40 -18.13 15.49 4.41
CA PHE A 40 -18.93 16.32 3.51
C PHE A 40 -20.36 15.78 3.31
N ILE A 41 -20.51 14.46 3.16
CA ILE A 41 -21.82 13.81 3.00
C ILE A 41 -22.64 13.88 4.29
N PHE A 42 -22.00 13.69 5.45
CA PHE A 42 -22.69 13.78 6.75
C PHE A 42 -22.98 15.22 7.20
N SER A 43 -22.33 16.21 6.55
CA SER A 43 -22.37 17.61 6.95
C SER A 43 -23.76 18.23 7.10
N LYS A 44 -24.79 17.79 6.34
CA LYS A 44 -26.17 18.33 6.38
C LYS A 44 -26.30 19.88 6.57
N GLY A 45 -25.29 20.66 6.17
CA GLY A 45 -25.26 22.12 6.34
C GLY A 45 -24.57 22.68 7.61
N ASP A 46 -23.91 21.87 8.45
CA ASP A 46 -23.12 22.36 9.59
C ASP A 46 -21.75 22.92 9.12
N GLU A 47 -21.52 24.21 9.37
CA GLU A 47 -20.30 24.94 9.01
C GLU A 47 -19.02 24.32 9.59
N LYS A 48 -19.12 23.60 10.72
CA LYS A 48 -17.96 22.95 11.35
C LYS A 48 -17.43 21.80 10.50
N GLU A 49 -18.33 21.01 9.92
CA GLU A 49 -17.96 19.87 9.09
C GLU A 49 -17.45 20.31 7.72
N ILE A 50 -18.00 21.41 7.18
CA ILE A 50 -17.48 22.07 5.97
C ILE A 50 -16.03 22.54 6.18
N LYS A 51 -15.72 23.16 7.32
CA LYS A 51 -14.35 23.55 7.67
C LYS A 51 -13.42 22.34 7.85
N ALA A 52 -13.93 21.25 8.42
CA ALA A 52 -13.17 20.00 8.59
C ALA A 52 -12.85 19.31 7.23
N ALA A 53 -13.80 19.33 6.29
CA ALA A 53 -13.58 18.86 4.93
C ALA A 53 -12.51 19.70 4.22
N TRP A 54 -12.57 21.03 4.35
CA TRP A 54 -11.54 21.95 3.81
C TRP A 54 -10.15 21.71 4.39
N SER A 55 -10.05 21.46 5.70
CA SER A 55 -8.81 21.09 6.35
C SER A 55 -8.23 19.79 5.78
N SER A 56 -9.09 18.79 5.59
CA SER A 56 -8.70 17.50 5.00
C SER A 56 -8.22 17.64 3.55
N ILE A 57 -8.84 18.52 2.75
CA ILE A 57 -8.39 18.86 1.39
C ILE A 57 -7.01 19.52 1.42
N ARG A 58 -6.74 20.43 2.36
CA ARG A 58 -5.41 21.04 2.52
C ARG A 58 -4.35 19.99 2.86
N TYR A 59 -4.66 19.05 3.75
CA TYR A 59 -3.74 17.95 4.06
C TYR A 59 -3.48 17.04 2.86
N MET A 60 -4.49 16.81 2.01
CA MET A 60 -4.30 16.07 0.75
C MET A 60 -3.32 16.80 -0.19
N ILE A 61 -3.51 18.11 -0.39
CA ILE A 61 -2.63 18.93 -1.24
C ILE A 61 -1.20 18.96 -0.67
N LEU A 62 -1.05 19.13 0.64
CA LEU A 62 0.25 19.09 1.32
C LEU A 62 0.92 17.71 1.19
N GLY A 63 0.17 16.63 1.33
CA GLY A 63 0.69 15.28 1.15
C GLY A 63 1.15 15.00 -0.28
N LEU A 64 0.42 15.53 -1.27
CA LEU A 64 0.77 15.43 -2.70
C LEU A 64 2.00 16.28 -3.04
N PHE A 65 2.09 17.48 -2.47
CA PHE A 65 3.29 18.30 -2.56
C PHE A 65 4.50 17.60 -1.94
N PHE A 66 4.32 16.98 -0.77
CA PHE A 66 5.38 16.27 -0.07
C PHE A 66 5.84 15.01 -0.83
N THR A 67 4.93 14.25 -1.45
CA THR A 67 5.33 13.10 -2.29
C THR A 67 6.13 13.55 -3.51
N VAL A 68 5.72 14.60 -4.20
CA VAL A 68 6.47 15.15 -5.34
C VAL A 68 7.85 15.62 -4.86
N MET A 69 7.89 16.40 -3.78
CA MET A 69 9.14 16.89 -3.20
C MET A 69 10.08 15.73 -2.83
N LEU A 70 9.57 14.68 -2.18
CA LEU A 70 10.34 13.49 -1.80
C LEU A 70 10.85 12.71 -3.02
N LEU A 71 10.03 12.58 -4.08
CA LEU A 71 10.44 11.89 -5.31
C LEU A 71 11.58 12.60 -6.05
N PHE A 72 11.68 13.93 -5.96
CA PHE A 72 12.77 14.70 -6.57
C PHE A 72 13.99 14.86 -5.65
N ILE A 73 13.77 14.98 -4.34
CA ILE A 73 14.85 15.15 -3.36
C ILE A 73 15.54 13.82 -3.08
N SER A 74 14.81 12.71 -3.03
CA SER A 74 15.36 11.37 -2.79
C SER A 74 16.50 10.98 -3.74
N PRO A 75 16.36 11.06 -5.07
CA PRO A 75 17.48 10.78 -5.97
C PRO A 75 18.64 11.74 -5.78
N THR A 76 18.35 13.01 -5.50
CA THR A 76 19.37 14.04 -5.32
C THR A 76 20.20 13.81 -4.06
N LEU A 77 19.57 13.46 -2.94
CA LEU A 77 20.24 13.10 -1.68
C LEU A 77 21.04 11.81 -1.82
N LEU A 78 20.49 10.79 -2.48
CA LEU A 78 21.20 9.53 -2.70
C LEU A 78 22.43 9.70 -3.60
N LYS A 79 22.36 10.57 -4.61
CA LYS A 79 23.51 11.01 -5.41
C LYS A 79 24.54 11.75 -4.58
N PHE A 80 24.11 12.63 -3.68
CA PHE A 80 25.00 13.39 -2.80
C PHE A 80 25.76 12.50 -1.82
N MET A 81 25.14 11.42 -1.33
CA MET A 81 25.78 10.45 -0.42
C MET A 81 26.68 9.42 -1.13
N ASN A 82 26.90 9.54 -2.45
CA ASN A 82 27.69 8.60 -3.25
C ASN A 82 27.24 7.13 -3.11
N VAL A 83 25.93 6.91 -2.92
CA VAL A 83 25.36 5.56 -2.83
C VAL A 83 25.53 4.88 -4.20
N GLN A 84 26.11 3.68 -4.21
CA GLN A 84 26.30 2.91 -5.44
C GLN A 84 24.96 2.75 -6.18
N GLY A 85 24.96 3.03 -7.48
CA GLY A 85 23.76 2.98 -8.32
C GLY A 85 22.88 4.25 -8.26
N ALA A 86 23.40 5.39 -7.78
CA ALA A 86 22.65 6.64 -7.62
C ALA A 86 21.82 7.09 -8.85
N ASP A 87 22.28 6.76 -10.07
CA ASP A 87 21.58 7.08 -11.32
C ASP A 87 20.37 6.21 -11.61
N LYS A 88 20.22 5.09 -10.92
CA LYS A 88 19.14 4.11 -11.09
C LYS A 88 17.93 4.39 -10.19
N TYR A 89 18.08 5.20 -9.14
CA TYR A 89 16.99 5.63 -8.25
C TYR A 89 16.08 6.69 -8.92
N THR A 90 15.50 6.34 -10.06
CA THR A 90 14.54 7.21 -10.73
C THR A 90 13.16 7.11 -10.08
N PRO A 91 12.31 8.15 -10.18
CA PRO A 91 10.92 8.08 -9.73
C PRO A 91 10.20 6.85 -10.29
N LYS A 92 10.47 6.50 -11.56
CA LYS A 92 9.93 5.31 -12.24
C LYS A 92 10.31 4.02 -11.50
N ALA A 93 11.54 3.89 -11.04
CA ALA A 93 11.98 2.72 -10.26
C ALA A 93 11.22 2.65 -8.93
N ILE A 94 11.13 3.76 -8.19
CA ILE A 94 10.40 3.85 -6.92
C ILE A 94 8.93 3.41 -7.08
N PHE A 95 8.24 3.90 -8.11
CA PHE A 95 6.87 3.48 -8.42
C PHE A 95 6.76 2.00 -8.82
N THR A 96 7.76 1.47 -9.53
CA THR A 96 7.79 0.05 -9.91
C THR A 96 7.91 -0.84 -8.66
N TYR A 97 8.79 -0.48 -7.72
CA TYR A 97 8.93 -1.21 -6.46
C TYR A 97 7.72 -1.07 -5.54
N MET A 98 7.11 0.11 -5.50
CA MET A 98 5.80 0.30 -4.87
C MET A 98 4.74 -0.65 -5.45
N GLY A 99 4.65 -0.76 -6.78
CA GLY A 99 3.75 -1.70 -7.45
C GLY A 99 4.05 -3.16 -7.09
N LYS A 100 5.32 -3.54 -6.97
CA LYS A 100 5.73 -4.87 -6.49
C LYS A 100 5.29 -5.12 -5.04
N ILE A 101 5.43 -4.14 -4.15
CA ILE A 101 4.98 -4.24 -2.76
C ILE A 101 3.46 -4.46 -2.70
N LEU A 102 2.69 -3.63 -3.41
CA LEU A 102 1.23 -3.76 -3.47
C LEU A 102 0.78 -5.10 -4.05
N SER A 103 1.44 -5.57 -5.13
CA SER A 103 1.15 -6.86 -5.74
C SER A 103 1.42 -8.03 -4.78
N LYS A 104 2.50 -7.98 -4.00
CA LYS A 104 2.78 -8.97 -2.94
C LYS A 104 1.73 -8.95 -1.83
N ILE A 105 1.27 -7.77 -1.42
CA ILE A 105 0.20 -7.66 -0.41
C ILE A 105 -1.12 -8.22 -0.96
N GLY A 106 -1.46 -7.90 -2.22
CA GLY A 106 -2.65 -8.41 -2.88
C GLY A 106 -2.64 -9.93 -3.07
N SER A 107 -1.50 -10.51 -3.44
CA SER A 107 -1.37 -11.97 -3.58
C SER A 107 -1.45 -12.70 -2.24
N LEU A 108 -0.90 -12.13 -1.16
CA LEU A 108 -1.10 -12.66 0.20
C LEU A 108 -2.58 -12.70 0.58
N GLY A 109 -3.35 -11.66 0.25
CA GLY A 109 -4.81 -11.65 0.46
C GLY A 109 -5.55 -12.76 -0.28
N ASN A 110 -5.14 -13.05 -1.52
CA ASN A 110 -5.70 -14.17 -2.28
C ASN A 110 -5.37 -15.53 -1.64
N ILE A 111 -4.13 -15.72 -1.19
CA ILE A 111 -3.68 -16.96 -0.52
C ILE A 111 -4.44 -17.17 0.80
N ILE A 112 -4.66 -16.11 1.59
CA ILE A 112 -5.42 -16.19 2.84
C ILE A 112 -6.89 -16.58 2.56
N LYS A 113 -7.50 -15.99 1.53
CA LYS A 113 -8.88 -16.30 1.14
C LYS A 113 -9.04 -17.73 0.63
N GLU A 114 -8.06 -18.21 -0.12
CA GLU A 114 -7.99 -19.60 -0.58
C GLU A 114 -7.80 -20.56 0.61
N SER A 115 -6.91 -20.23 1.53
CA SER A 115 -6.69 -20.99 2.76
C SER A 115 -7.94 -21.05 3.66
N GLN A 116 -8.72 -19.97 3.73
CA GLN A 116 -10.01 -19.96 4.44
C GLN A 116 -11.05 -20.85 3.77
N LYS A 117 -11.19 -20.79 2.44
CA LYS A 117 -12.08 -21.69 1.69
C LYS A 117 -11.69 -23.16 1.86
N THR A 118 -10.40 -23.47 1.79
CA THR A 118 -9.91 -24.83 2.00
C THR A 118 -10.13 -25.31 3.42
N ASN A 119 -9.95 -24.44 4.43
CA ASN A 119 -10.26 -24.78 5.82
C ASN A 119 -11.77 -24.95 6.07
N GLU A 120 -12.62 -24.15 5.43
CA GLU A 120 -14.07 -24.28 5.52
C GLU A 120 -14.56 -25.57 4.84
N TYR A 121 -13.99 -25.93 3.68
CA TYR A 121 -14.23 -27.20 3.01
C TYR A 121 -13.79 -28.40 3.85
N ASN A 122 -12.60 -28.34 4.45
CA ASN A 122 -12.11 -29.42 5.30
C ASN A 122 -12.93 -29.53 6.60
N GLY A 123 -13.27 -28.39 7.22
CA GLY A 123 -14.10 -28.37 8.43
C GLY A 123 -15.51 -28.92 8.20
N THR A 124 -16.15 -28.54 7.09
CA THR A 124 -17.46 -29.10 6.71
C THR A 124 -17.40 -30.61 6.44
N LEU A 125 -16.32 -31.11 5.83
CA LEU A 125 -16.05 -32.54 5.69
C LEU A 125 -15.97 -33.25 7.07
N TYR A 126 -15.24 -32.69 8.02
CA TYR A 126 -15.12 -33.27 9.38
C TYR A 126 -16.46 -33.36 10.12
N TYR A 127 -17.31 -32.33 10.02
CA TYR A 127 -18.63 -32.35 10.65
C TYR A 127 -19.60 -33.33 9.98
N ASN A 128 -19.55 -33.43 8.64
CA ASN A 128 -20.46 -34.30 7.89
C ASN A 128 -20.13 -35.79 8.09
N PHE A 129 -18.84 -36.14 8.19
CA PHE A 129 -18.43 -37.52 8.52
C PHE A 129 -18.75 -37.92 9.97
N GLY A 130 -18.71 -36.97 10.91
CA GLY A 130 -19.06 -37.22 12.32
C GLY A 130 -20.58 -37.31 12.60
N SER A 131 -21.41 -36.71 11.75
CA SER A 131 -22.88 -36.79 11.86
C SER A 131 -23.47 -38.08 11.30
N GLU A 132 -22.86 -38.68 10.26
CA GLU A 132 -23.32 -39.95 9.70
C GLU A 132 -23.01 -41.16 10.60
N THR A 133 -22.01 -41.07 11.48
CA THR A 133 -21.66 -42.19 12.39
C THR A 133 -22.55 -42.28 13.63
N ASN A 134 -23.29 -41.23 13.97
CA ASN A 134 -24.13 -41.17 15.19
C ASN A 134 -25.64 -41.40 14.94
N SER A 135 -26.05 -41.70 13.70
CA SER A 135 -27.48 -41.90 13.35
C SER A 135 -27.94 -43.37 13.43
N SER A 136 -27.15 -44.26 14.06
CA SER A 136 -27.53 -45.67 14.27
C SER A 136 -27.53 -46.02 15.76
N LEU A 137 -28.60 -45.63 16.45
CA LEU A 137 -29.05 -46.20 17.72
C LEU A 137 -30.58 -46.30 17.69
#